data_AF-A0A7W6RFC2-F1
#
_entry.id   AF-A0A7W6RFC2-F1
#
_cell.length_a   1.000
_cell.length_b   1.000
_cell.length_c   1.000
_cell.angle_alpha   90.00
_cell.angle_beta   90.00
_cell.angle_gamma   90.00
#
_symmetry.space_group_name_H-M   'P 1'
#
loop_
_entity.id
_entity.type
_entity.pdbx_description
1 polymer ?
#
loop_
_entity_poly.entity_id
_entity_poly.type
_entity_poly.pdbx_seq_one_letter_code
_entity_poly.pdbx_strand_id
1 'polypeptide(L)'
;MVAQTQGAVILSDDAGQFKVGEHALCWVHAERLVHKLDTFTEAARAAKETVRSLIWWGYADLKAYRAAPPPTTAPSSRRRRT
;
A
#
# COMPACT_ATOMS: atom_id res chain seq x y z
N MET A 1 -22.28 2.93 -0.98
CA MET A 1 -22.41 3.00 0.49
C MET A 1 -21.41 2.02 1.09
N VAL A 2 -20.22 2.48 1.50
CA VAL A 2 -19.28 1.61 2.22
C VAL A 2 -19.70 1.67 3.68
N ALA A 3 -20.21 0.57 4.22
CA ALA A 3 -20.51 0.45 5.64
C ALA A 3 -19.19 0.62 6.40
N GLN A 4 -19.06 1.69 7.18
CA GLN A 4 -17.94 1.84 8.10
C GLN A 4 -18.21 0.91 9.29
N THR A 5 -17.48 -0.19 9.39
CA THR A 5 -17.48 -1.06 10.58
C THR A 5 -16.96 -0.24 11.76
N GLN A 6 -17.71 -0.18 12.85
CA GLN A 6 -17.33 0.55 14.08
C GLN A 6 -16.26 -0.24 14.86
N GLY A 7 -15.06 -0.32 14.30
CA GLY A 7 -13.89 -0.98 14.89
C GLY A 7 -12.62 -0.15 14.68
N ALA A 8 -11.65 -0.28 15.59
CA ALA A 8 -10.34 0.33 15.42
C ALA A 8 -9.54 -0.46 14.36
N VAL A 9 -9.00 0.25 13.36
CA VAL A 9 -8.09 -0.33 12.36
C VAL A 9 -6.65 -0.07 12.80
N ILE A 10 -5.83 -1.12 12.83
CA ILE A 10 -4.42 -1.04 13.21
C ILE A 10 -3.58 -0.73 11.97
N LEU A 11 -2.81 0.36 11.99
CA LEU A 11 -1.85 0.68 10.92
C LEU A 11 -0.49 0.07 11.24
N SER A 12 -0.02 -0.86 10.40
CA SER A 12 1.21 -1.64 10.68
C SER A 12 2.01 -1.94 9.41
N ASP A 13 3.15 -2.60 9.57
CA ASP A 13 3.99 -3.15 8.49
C ASP A 13 3.60 -4.58 8.07
N ASP A 14 2.48 -5.10 8.59
CA ASP A 14 1.98 -6.46 8.33
C ASP A 14 2.90 -7.60 8.81
N ALA A 15 3.66 -7.37 9.88
CA ALA A 15 4.42 -8.43 10.50
C ALA A 15 3.47 -9.51 11.08
N GLY A 16 3.49 -10.71 10.50
CA GLY A 16 2.46 -11.74 10.70
C GLY A 16 2.24 -12.20 12.15
N GLN A 17 3.24 -12.06 13.03
CA GLN A 17 3.08 -12.35 14.46
C GLN A 17 2.12 -11.39 15.19
N PHE A 18 1.75 -10.27 14.56
CA PHE A 18 0.83 -9.27 15.12
C PHE A 18 -0.51 -9.20 14.37
N LYS A 19 -0.93 -10.25 13.66
CA LYS A 19 -2.18 -10.28 12.91
C LYS A 19 -3.41 -10.39 13.83
N VAL A 20 -3.78 -9.29 14.48
CA VAL A 20 -4.89 -9.20 15.45
C VAL A 20 -5.88 -8.13 15.02
N GLY A 21 -7.12 -8.51 14.70
CA GLY A 21 -8.14 -7.55 14.27
C GLY A 21 -7.97 -7.08 12.81
N GLU A 22 -8.55 -5.93 12.46
CA GLU A 22 -8.42 -5.35 11.12
C GLU A 22 -7.12 -4.54 11.00
N HIS A 23 -6.32 -4.85 9.99
CA HIS A 23 -5.05 -4.18 9.72
C HIS A 23 -5.10 -3.38 8.43
N ALA A 24 -4.52 -2.18 8.46
CA ALA A 24 -4.13 -1.40 7.31
C ALA A 24 -2.61 -1.43 7.14
N LEU A 25 -2.17 -1.38 5.88
CA LEU A 25 -0.76 -1.29 5.52
C LEU A 25 -0.29 0.17 5.57
N CYS A 26 0.84 0.42 6.22
CA CYS A 26 1.44 1.74 6.30
C CYS A 26 2.32 2.04 5.08
N TRP A 27 2.03 3.13 4.36
CA TRP A 27 2.82 3.51 3.19
C TRP A 27 4.28 3.88 3.52
N VAL A 28 4.51 4.47 4.69
CA VAL A 28 5.87 4.76 5.17
C VAL A 28 6.66 3.46 5.37
N HIS A 29 6.01 2.36 5.78
CA HIS A 29 6.66 1.06 5.89
C HIS A 29 6.96 0.44 4.51
N ALA A 30 6.12 0.67 3.51
CA ALA A 30 6.38 0.23 2.14
C ALA A 30 7.66 0.86 1.57
N GLU A 31 7.94 2.14 1.84
CA GLU A 31 9.15 2.83 1.35
C GLU A 31 10.39 2.59 2.22
N ARG A 32 10.22 2.38 3.53
CA ARG A 32 11.31 2.40 4.53
C ARG A 32 12.52 1.53 4.15
N LEU A 33 12.30 0.30 3.69
CA LEU A 33 13.39 -0.63 3.35
C LEU A 33 14.16 -0.15 2.13
N VAL A 34 13.45 0.37 1.12
CA VAL A 34 14.08 0.94 -0.09
C VAL A 34 14.86 2.21 0.29
N HIS A 35 14.28 3.08 1.12
CA HIS A 35 14.95 4.29 1.57
C HIS A 35 16.26 4.02 2.33
N LYS A 36 16.31 2.95 3.14
CA LYS A 36 17.51 2.55 3.89
C LYS A 36 18.51 1.72 3.09
N LEU A 37 18.19 1.30 1.87
CA LEU A 37 19.07 0.47 1.07
C LEU A 37 20.35 1.23 0.69
N ASP A 38 21.52 0.69 1.04
CA ASP A 38 22.79 1.26 0.61
C ASP A 38 23.03 1.03 -0.88
N THR A 39 23.59 2.04 -1.56
CA THR A 39 23.86 2.00 -3.00
C THR A 39 25.30 2.41 -3.26
N PHE A 40 26.06 1.55 -3.95
CA PHE A 40 27.50 1.73 -4.18
C PHE A 40 27.86 2.16 -5.60
N THR A 41 26.87 2.22 -6.50
CA THR A 41 27.04 2.68 -7.87
C THR A 41 25.98 3.73 -8.20
N GLU A 42 26.27 4.60 -9.17
CA GLU A 42 25.30 5.59 -9.65
C GLU A 42 24.05 4.91 -10.23
N ALA A 43 24.23 3.80 -10.94
CA ALA A 43 23.11 3.01 -11.47
C ALA A 43 22.21 2.48 -10.34
N ALA A 44 22.79 1.98 -9.24
CA ALA A 44 22.02 1.53 -8.08
C ALA A 44 21.31 2.70 -7.37
N ARG A 45 21.96 3.86 -7.26
CA ARG A 45 21.35 5.07 -6.68
C ARG A 45 20.16 5.56 -7.51
N ALA A 46 20.30 5.58 -8.83
CA ALA A 46 19.21 5.93 -9.74
C ALA A 46 18.05 4.93 -9.62
N ALA A 47 18.34 3.63 -9.61
CA ALA A 47 17.32 2.59 -9.45
C ALA A 47 16.57 2.72 -8.12
N LYS A 48 17.28 2.97 -7.01
CA LYS A 48 16.67 3.23 -5.70
C LYS A 48 15.70 4.41 -5.76
N GLU A 49 16.09 5.52 -6.38
CA GLU A 49 15.23 6.71 -6.46
C GLU A 49 14.02 6.49 -7.38
N THR A 50 14.19 5.75 -8.48
CA THR A 50 13.07 5.32 -9.32
C THR A 50 12.05 4.51 -8.53
N VAL A 51 12.50 3.51 -7.76
CA VAL A 51 11.59 2.68 -6.96
C VAL A 51 10.88 3.51 -5.89
N ARG A 52 11.58 4.41 -5.20
CA ARG A 52 10.96 5.33 -4.23
C ARG A 52 9.89 6.20 -4.87
N SER A 53 10.17 6.74 -6.06
CA SER A 53 9.19 7.55 -6.82
C SER A 53 7.95 6.73 -7.18
N LEU A 54 8.12 5.49 -7.66
CA LEU A 54 7.01 4.59 -7.98
C LEU A 54 6.14 4.27 -6.75
N ILE A 55 6.76 4.06 -5.59
CA ILE A 55 6.03 3.86 -4.33
C ILE A 55 5.17 5.09 -4.03
N TRP A 56 5.71 6.30 -4.08
CA TRP A 56 4.93 7.50 -3.75
C TRP A 56 3.88 7.87 -4.81
N TRP A 57 4.15 7.60 -6.10
CA TRP A 57 3.13 7.74 -7.16
C TRP A 57 1.99 6.76 -6.97
N GLY A 58 2.27 5.49 -6.65
CA GLY A 58 1.23 4.52 -6.30
C GLY A 58 0.33 5.00 -5.15
N TYR A 59 0.90 5.63 -4.12
CA TYR A 59 0.10 6.24 -3.05
C TYR A 59 -0.78 7.39 -3.54
N ALA A 60 -0.21 8.28 -4.36
CA ALA A 60 -0.96 9.38 -4.94
C ALA A 60 -2.13 8.88 -5.80
N ASP A 61 -1.92 7.83 -6.59
CA ASP A 61 -2.96 7.18 -7.40
C ASP A 61 -4.05 6.56 -6.54
N LEU A 62 -3.69 5.88 -5.43
CA LEU A 62 -4.67 5.34 -4.48
C LEU A 62 -5.49 6.46 -3.81
N LYS A 63 -4.86 7.59 -3.50
CA LYS A 63 -5.55 8.78 -2.95
C LYS A 63 -6.50 9.37 -3.99
N ALA A 64 -6.08 9.45 -5.25
CA ALA A 64 -6.92 9.91 -6.36
C ALA A 64 -8.10 8.96 -6.58
N TYR A 65 -7.87 7.64 -6.60
CA TYR A 65 -8.91 6.62 -6.70
C TYR A 65 -9.93 6.72 -5.57
N ARG A 66 -9.47 6.91 -4.32
CA ARG A 66 -10.37 7.12 -3.17
C ARG A 66 -11.23 8.38 -3.33
N ALA A 67 -10.66 9.46 -3.89
CA ALA A 67 -11.36 10.73 -4.07
C ALA A 67 -12.39 10.68 -5.20
N ALA A 68 -12.06 10.00 -6.30
CA ALA A 68 -12.91 9.87 -7.47
C ALA A 68 -12.85 8.42 -8.00
N PRO A 69 -13.58 7.49 -7.38
CA PRO A 69 -13.61 6.12 -7.87
C PRO A 69 -14.28 6.10 -9.26
N PRO A 70 -13.70 5.41 -10.25
CA PRO A 70 -14.33 5.25 -11.55
C PRO A 70 -15.68 4.53 -11.39
N PRO A 71 -16.65 4.76 -12.30
CA PRO A 71 -17.92 4.06 -12.27
C PRO A 71 -17.69 2.55 -12.30
N THR A 72 -18.15 1.86 -11.27
CA THR A 72 -17.93 0.41 -11.11
C THR A 72 -18.60 -0.37 -12.24
N THR A 73 -17.83 -0.93 -13.17
CA THR A 73 -18.28 -2.07 -13.98
C THR A 73 -18.19 -3.29 -13.07
N ALA A 74 -19.31 -3.69 -12.46
CA ALA A 74 -19.33 -4.80 -11.51
C ALA A 74 -18.77 -6.10 -12.16
N PRO A 75 -17.60 -6.62 -11.75
CA PRO A 75 -17.22 -7.97 -12.08
C PRO A 75 -17.83 -8.91 -11.04
N SER A 76 -18.42 -10.02 -11.49
CA SER A 76 -18.94 -11.09 -10.63
C SER A 76 -17.91 -11.43 -9.55
N SER A 77 -18.30 -11.32 -8.28
CA SER A 77 -17.45 -11.61 -7.13
C SER A 77 -17.06 -13.10 -7.14
N ARG A 78 -15.90 -13.44 -7.72
CA ARG A 78 -15.31 -14.76 -7.50
C ARG A 78 -14.60 -14.74 -6.15
N ARG A 79 -15.36 -15.03 -5.10
CA ARG A 79 -14.84 -15.30 -3.76
C ARG A 79 -13.88 -16.49 -3.84
N ARG A 80 -12.57 -16.24 -3.81
CA ARG A 80 -11.59 -17.29 -3.54
C ARG A 80 -11.61 -17.55 -2.04
N ARG A 81 -12.13 -18.73 -1.65
CA ARG A 81 -11.97 -19.27 -0.31
C ARG A 81 -10.53 -19.77 -0.19
N THR A 82 -9.84 -19.33 0.84
CA THR A 82 -8.84 -20.14 1.53
C THR A 82 -9.37 -20.36 2.93
#